data_AF-Q9A4T6-F1
#
_entry.id   AF-Q9A4T6-F1
#
_cell.length_a   1.000
_cell.length_b   1.000
_cell.length_c   1.000
_cell.angle_alpha   90.00
_cell.angle_beta   90.00
_cell.angle_gamma   90.00
#
_symmetry.space_group_name_H-M   'P 1'
#
loop_
_entity.id
_entity.type
_entity.pdbx_description
1 polymer ?
#
loop_
_entity_poly.entity_id
_entity_poly.type
_entity_poly.pdbx_seq_one_letter_code
_entity_poly.pdbx_strand_id
1 'polypeptide(L)'
;MPRLWSALDERSEAGQPGQAWNAITVGASTHKVTQTEGAAGAPLAPAGDLSPHSKTASWSSTWPLKPDLVLEGGNLLLDHRPPAMATADLSLLTTHHTPAERHFSTFEATSAAAALAARMAAQVWSAYPDYWPETIRALLVSSARWTPAMLRHLPELPSKSDYETLFRRYGYGVPDLTRARRSANDAVTLIAQGLITPYTHSATRGAAAVHNEIRLHALPWPRETLRRLRGRDVTLRVALSTFVEPNPAEAARGRKLGYGSHGLRFKLKRADETEGRFRLRINKAAATDDEPPVRGGVADDDGWRFGQRRRDVGSLHIDELTCPASDLARRDILGVYPVGGWWKTKLRPDAEELPQARYALVVDIDAGGSEVNLYAEAQAEIAAQIAAQAEVEI
;
A
#
# COMPACT_ATOMS: atom_id res chain seq x y z
N MET A 1 24.53 -23.70 6.38
CA MET A 1 24.93 -22.27 6.33
C MET A 1 23.74 -21.30 6.17
N PRO A 2 22.68 -21.54 5.36
CA PRO A 2 21.54 -20.60 5.24
C PRO A 2 20.64 -20.49 6.49
N ARG A 3 20.61 -21.54 7.33
CA ARG A 3 19.66 -21.67 8.46
C ARG A 3 20.02 -20.86 9.72
N LEU A 4 21.24 -20.36 9.85
CA LEU A 4 21.66 -19.58 11.03
C LEU A 4 21.31 -18.09 10.90
N TRP A 5 21.16 -17.57 9.68
CA TRP A 5 20.81 -16.16 9.46
C TRP A 5 19.31 -15.89 9.67
N SER A 6 18.42 -16.79 9.23
CA SER A 6 16.97 -16.53 9.32
C SER A 6 16.47 -16.40 10.76
N ALA A 7 17.17 -16.97 11.74
CA ALA A 7 16.73 -16.99 13.14
C ALA A 7 17.09 -15.73 13.95
N LEU A 8 18.04 -14.89 13.50
CA LEU A 8 18.57 -13.79 14.30
C LEU A 8 17.78 -12.46 14.16
N ASP A 9 17.01 -12.27 13.08
CA ASP A 9 16.39 -10.97 12.78
C ASP A 9 14.85 -10.96 12.67
N GLU A 10 14.21 -12.11 12.92
CA GLU A 10 12.74 -12.23 12.95
C GLU A 10 12.10 -11.59 14.20
N ARG A 11 12.93 -11.15 15.17
CA ARG A 11 12.50 -10.60 16.47
C ARG A 11 12.82 -9.13 16.68
N SER A 12 13.56 -8.49 15.77
CA SER A 12 13.89 -7.06 15.89
C SER A 12 12.71 -6.22 15.41
N GLU A 13 12.04 -5.52 16.33
CA GLU A 13 10.90 -4.65 15.98
C GLU A 13 11.35 -3.38 15.25
N ALA A 14 10.46 -2.87 14.38
CA ALA A 14 10.62 -1.53 13.83
C ALA A 14 10.71 -0.52 14.98
N GLY A 15 11.81 0.25 15.00
CA GLY A 15 12.06 1.24 16.03
C GLY A 15 11.10 2.42 15.95
N GLN A 16 10.88 3.11 17.07
CA GLN A 16 10.16 4.37 17.09
C GLN A 16 10.90 5.43 16.25
N PRO A 17 10.20 6.23 15.41
CA PRO A 17 8.75 6.35 15.20
C PRO A 17 8.18 5.53 14.01
N GLY A 18 8.87 4.49 13.53
CA GLY A 18 8.52 3.73 12.31
C GLY A 18 7.16 3.00 12.34
N GLN A 19 6.50 2.92 13.49
CA GLN A 19 5.15 2.36 13.66
C GLN A 19 4.02 3.37 13.36
N ALA A 20 4.34 4.64 13.08
CA ALA A 20 3.34 5.66 12.80
C ALA A 20 2.48 5.30 11.59
N TRP A 21 1.14 5.45 11.72
CA TRP A 21 0.19 5.07 10.67
C TRP A 21 0.35 5.91 9.40
N ASN A 22 0.67 7.21 9.55
CA ASN A 22 0.71 8.14 8.42
C ASN A 22 2.07 8.17 7.71
N ALA A 23 3.16 7.79 8.40
CA ALA A 23 4.50 7.80 7.84
C ALA A 23 4.70 6.64 6.86
N ILE A 24 5.62 6.81 5.90
CA ILE A 24 6.17 5.71 5.11
C ILE A 24 7.41 5.20 5.84
N THR A 25 7.37 3.94 6.25
CA THR A 25 8.44 3.25 6.95
C THR A 25 9.17 2.37 5.98
N VAL A 26 10.49 2.49 5.99
CA VAL A 26 11.35 1.88 4.98
C VAL A 26 12.27 0.87 5.61
N GLY A 27 12.15 -0.39 5.20
CA GLY A 27 13.12 -1.43 5.51
C GLY A 27 14.23 -1.47 4.46
N ALA A 28 15.21 -2.34 4.66
CA ALA A 28 16.32 -2.51 3.74
C ALA A 28 16.26 -3.88 3.04
N SER A 29 16.40 -3.85 1.72
CA SER A 29 16.70 -4.99 0.85
C SER A 29 18.10 -4.82 0.28
N THR A 30 18.65 -5.84 -0.37
CA THR A 30 19.96 -5.67 -1.01
C THR A 30 20.12 -6.44 -2.31
N HIS A 31 20.71 -5.77 -3.29
CA HIS A 31 21.27 -6.30 -4.52
C HIS A 31 22.81 -6.22 -4.52
N LYS A 32 23.42 -5.67 -3.46
CA LYS A 32 24.88 -5.55 -3.34
C LYS A 32 25.47 -6.88 -2.89
N VAL A 33 25.88 -7.68 -3.88
CA VAL A 33 26.52 -9.00 -3.69
C VAL A 33 27.85 -9.13 -4.43
N THR A 34 28.24 -8.09 -5.17
CA THR A 34 29.50 -8.08 -5.93
C THR A 34 30.61 -7.50 -5.06
N GLN A 35 31.77 -8.15 -5.09
CA GLN A 35 32.96 -7.72 -4.38
C GLN A 35 34.12 -7.53 -5.35
N THR A 36 35.12 -6.78 -4.92
CA THR A 36 36.40 -6.67 -5.63
C THR A 36 37.04 -8.05 -5.76
N GLU A 37 37.63 -8.33 -6.92
CA GLU A 37 38.29 -9.60 -7.20
C GLU A 37 39.40 -9.88 -6.17
N GLY A 38 39.43 -11.10 -5.63
CA GLY A 38 40.37 -11.51 -4.59
C GLY A 38 39.99 -11.13 -3.15
N ALA A 39 38.85 -10.46 -2.93
CA ALA A 39 38.33 -10.23 -1.58
C ALA A 39 37.93 -11.56 -0.91
N ALA A 40 38.32 -11.76 0.34
CA ALA A 40 37.91 -12.90 1.15
C ALA A 40 36.47 -12.74 1.67
N GLY A 41 35.82 -13.86 1.97
CA GLY A 41 34.44 -13.90 2.47
C GLY A 41 33.37 -13.94 1.38
N ALA A 42 32.10 -13.90 1.81
CA ALA A 42 30.95 -13.85 0.93
C ALA A 42 29.86 -12.90 1.48
N PRO A 43 29.06 -12.27 0.60
CA PRO A 43 27.91 -11.48 1.03
C PRO A 43 26.93 -12.35 1.83
N LEU A 44 26.40 -11.81 2.93
CA LEU A 44 25.57 -12.54 3.87
C LEU A 44 24.16 -12.81 3.31
N ALA A 45 23.55 -11.80 2.69
CA ALA A 45 22.24 -11.92 2.05
C ALA A 45 22.34 -12.12 0.54
N PRO A 46 21.45 -12.92 -0.07
CA PRO A 46 21.38 -13.05 -1.53
C PRO A 46 20.78 -11.79 -2.17
N ALA A 47 21.12 -11.57 -3.45
CA ALA A 47 20.61 -10.43 -4.20
C ALA A 47 19.08 -10.45 -4.33
N GLY A 48 18.47 -9.29 -4.13
CA GLY A 48 17.03 -9.05 -4.16
C GLY A 48 16.27 -9.48 -2.90
N ASP A 49 16.94 -9.97 -1.86
CA ASP A 49 16.34 -10.38 -0.59
C ASP A 49 16.56 -9.30 0.49
N LEU A 50 16.14 -9.59 1.73
CA LEU A 50 16.30 -8.72 2.88
C LEU A 50 17.78 -8.36 3.13
N SER A 51 18.08 -7.09 3.32
CA SER A 51 19.39 -6.65 3.79
C SER A 51 19.64 -7.15 5.20
N PRO A 52 20.87 -7.57 5.56
CA PRO A 52 21.20 -7.96 6.93
C PRO A 52 21.06 -6.86 7.98
N HIS A 53 20.88 -5.62 7.54
CA HIS A 53 20.63 -4.49 8.43
C HIS A 53 19.14 -4.26 8.75
N SER A 54 18.22 -5.00 8.10
CA SER A 54 16.79 -4.72 8.16
C SER A 54 16.07 -5.54 9.22
N LYS A 55 15.44 -4.82 10.15
CA LYS A 55 14.56 -5.38 11.17
C LYS A 55 13.20 -5.81 10.58
N THR A 56 12.65 -6.94 11.01
CA THR A 56 11.44 -7.55 10.41
C THR A 56 10.30 -7.88 11.38
N ALA A 57 10.44 -7.61 12.67
CA ALA A 57 9.37 -7.93 13.60
C ALA A 57 8.22 -6.93 13.47
N SER A 58 7.05 -7.51 13.24
CA SER A 58 5.78 -6.80 13.13
C SER A 58 5.14 -6.74 14.51
N TRP A 59 4.40 -5.65 14.71
CA TRP A 59 3.43 -5.56 15.78
C TRP A 59 2.27 -6.55 15.50
N SER A 60 1.39 -6.76 16.47
CA SER A 60 0.27 -7.70 16.31
C SER A 60 -0.52 -7.44 15.02
N SER A 61 -1.21 -8.48 14.50
CA SER A 61 -1.98 -8.44 13.24
C SER A 61 -3.09 -7.39 13.16
N THR A 62 -3.28 -6.62 14.23
CA THR A 62 -4.24 -5.53 14.39
C THR A 62 -3.69 -4.17 13.92
N TRP A 63 -2.37 -4.01 13.89
CA TRP A 63 -1.66 -2.75 13.57
C TRP A 63 -1.30 -2.65 12.08
N PRO A 64 -0.98 -1.45 11.57
CA PRO A 64 -0.58 -1.26 10.17
C PRO A 64 0.57 -2.19 9.78
N LEU A 65 0.58 -2.59 8.50
CA LEU A 65 1.71 -3.32 7.93
C LEU A 65 2.93 -2.42 7.89
N LYS A 66 4.03 -2.86 8.52
CA LYS A 66 5.31 -2.15 8.56
C LYS A 66 6.47 -3.15 8.37
N PRO A 67 7.52 -2.78 7.61
CA PRO A 67 7.67 -1.54 6.83
C PRO A 67 6.62 -1.45 5.69
N ASP A 68 6.42 -0.26 5.11
CA ASP A 68 5.54 -0.12 3.93
C ASP A 68 6.25 -0.60 2.67
N LEU A 69 7.56 -0.40 2.59
CA LEU A 69 8.39 -0.74 1.43
C LEU A 69 9.85 -0.97 1.84
N VAL A 70 10.62 -1.58 0.95
CA VAL A 70 12.05 -1.83 1.14
C VAL A 70 12.85 -1.31 -0.04
N LEU A 71 14.04 -0.78 0.24
CA LEU A 71 14.97 -0.25 -0.77
C LEU A 71 16.40 -0.71 -0.45
N GLU A 72 17.34 -0.45 -1.36
CA GLU A 72 18.74 -0.85 -1.18
C GLU A 72 19.31 -0.26 0.11
N GLY A 73 19.77 -1.12 1.03
CA GLY A 73 20.47 -0.73 2.25
C GLY A 73 21.87 -1.32 2.36
N GLY A 74 22.38 -1.98 1.32
CA GLY A 74 23.66 -2.66 1.35
C GLY A 74 23.60 -4.01 2.06
N ASN A 75 24.76 -4.65 2.15
CA ASN A 75 24.94 -6.02 2.61
C ASN A 75 26.13 -6.12 3.58
N LEU A 76 26.17 -7.21 4.34
CA LEU A 76 27.29 -7.52 5.21
C LEU A 76 28.17 -8.58 4.57
N LEU A 77 29.48 -8.48 4.78
CA LEU A 77 30.45 -9.48 4.40
C LEU A 77 30.62 -10.47 5.55
N LEU A 78 30.36 -11.75 5.29
CA LEU A 78 30.71 -12.84 6.18
C LEU A 78 32.03 -13.46 5.72
N ASP A 79 33.09 -13.18 6.47
CA ASP A 79 34.38 -13.85 6.30
C ASP A 79 34.48 -15.10 7.21
N HIS A 80 35.64 -15.76 7.24
CA HIS A 80 35.92 -16.96 8.03
C HIS A 80 35.72 -16.79 9.55
N ARG A 81 35.59 -15.55 10.05
CA ARG A 81 35.36 -15.26 11.47
C ARG A 81 34.15 -14.33 11.64
N PRO A 82 33.14 -14.71 12.46
CA PRO A 82 32.07 -13.80 12.83
C PRO A 82 32.61 -12.66 13.74
N PRO A 83 31.91 -11.51 13.81
CA PRO A 83 30.64 -11.19 13.16
C PRO A 83 30.80 -10.73 11.70
N ALA A 84 29.71 -10.78 10.92
CA ALA A 84 29.69 -10.19 9.59
C ALA A 84 29.85 -8.66 9.66
N MET A 85 30.58 -8.07 8.71
CA MET A 85 30.98 -6.66 8.75
C MET A 85 30.57 -5.89 7.50
N ALA A 86 30.26 -4.60 7.67
CA ALA A 86 30.03 -3.69 6.56
C ALA A 86 31.32 -3.47 5.76
N THR A 87 31.20 -3.33 4.44
CA THR A 87 32.33 -3.06 3.54
C THR A 87 31.91 -2.13 2.42
N ALA A 88 32.83 -1.33 1.89
CA ALA A 88 32.51 -0.35 0.86
C ALA A 88 31.89 -0.98 -0.41
N ASP A 89 32.36 -2.17 -0.81
CA ASP A 89 31.84 -2.91 -1.96
C ASP A 89 30.36 -3.27 -1.79
N LEU A 90 29.95 -3.52 -0.55
CA LEU A 90 28.60 -3.94 -0.19
C LEU A 90 27.72 -2.80 0.35
N SER A 91 28.23 -1.56 0.44
CA SER A 91 27.48 -0.36 0.86
C SER A 91 27.16 0.56 -0.33
N LEU A 92 26.18 1.44 -0.18
CA LEU A 92 25.85 2.43 -1.22
C LEU A 92 26.90 3.56 -1.24
N LEU A 93 27.09 4.17 -2.41
CA LEU A 93 27.95 5.35 -2.56
C LEU A 93 27.10 6.62 -2.38
N THR A 94 27.59 7.57 -1.59
CA THR A 94 26.98 8.89 -1.39
C THR A 94 28.04 9.99 -1.38
N THR A 95 27.61 11.25 -1.40
CA THR A 95 28.50 12.41 -1.19
C THR A 95 28.89 12.55 0.28
N HIS A 96 30.13 12.92 0.53
CA HIS A 96 30.57 13.23 1.89
C HIS A 96 29.97 14.57 2.37
N HIS A 97 29.70 14.69 3.68
CA HIS A 97 29.14 15.91 4.27
C HIS A 97 30.11 17.11 4.22
N THR A 98 31.43 16.84 4.14
CA THR A 98 32.49 17.83 3.96
C THR A 98 33.24 17.56 2.65
N PRO A 99 32.83 18.15 1.52
CA PRO A 99 33.42 17.87 0.21
C PRO A 99 34.92 18.19 0.11
N ALA A 100 35.40 19.18 0.86
CA ALA A 100 36.81 19.58 0.85
C ALA A 100 37.76 18.51 1.44
N GLU A 101 37.27 17.65 2.35
CA GLU A 101 38.06 16.58 2.96
C GLU A 101 38.03 15.30 2.11
N ARG A 102 36.86 14.98 1.55
CA ARG A 102 36.62 13.81 0.72
C ARG A 102 35.38 14.07 -0.13
N HIS A 103 35.38 13.63 -1.39
CA HIS A 103 34.20 13.81 -2.26
C HIS A 103 33.07 12.82 -1.95
N PHE A 104 33.39 11.55 -1.67
CA PHE A 104 32.41 10.47 -1.53
C PHE A 104 32.57 9.68 -0.23
N SER A 105 31.49 9.06 0.24
CA SER A 105 31.44 8.16 1.38
C SER A 105 30.54 6.98 1.11
N THR A 106 30.59 5.97 1.97
CA THR A 106 29.61 4.89 1.99
C THR A 106 28.39 5.27 2.82
N PHE A 107 27.25 4.68 2.48
CA PHE A 107 25.99 4.79 3.22
C PHE A 107 25.26 3.45 3.17
N GLU A 108 24.63 3.05 4.26
CA GLU A 108 24.08 1.70 4.40
C GLU A 108 22.90 1.64 5.36
N ALA A 109 22.42 0.42 5.59
CA ALA A 109 21.31 0.06 6.44
C ALA A 109 19.98 0.73 6.03
N THR A 110 19.02 0.72 6.95
CA THR A 110 17.70 1.33 6.76
C THR A 110 17.77 2.84 6.58
N SER A 111 18.84 3.51 7.04
CA SER A 111 19.05 4.94 6.79
C SER A 111 19.28 5.25 5.31
N ALA A 112 20.09 4.45 4.62
CA ALA A 112 20.29 4.60 3.18
C ALA A 112 19.01 4.28 2.40
N ALA A 113 18.32 3.20 2.78
CA ALA A 113 17.04 2.85 2.18
C ALA A 113 15.99 3.97 2.36
N ALA A 114 15.89 4.56 3.56
CA ALA A 114 14.99 5.68 3.84
C ALA A 114 15.34 6.93 3.01
N ALA A 115 16.62 7.24 2.83
CA ALA A 115 17.05 8.36 1.99
C ALA A 115 16.68 8.16 0.52
N LEU A 116 16.81 6.93 0.00
CA LEU A 116 16.36 6.59 -1.35
C LEU A 116 14.84 6.73 -1.50
N ALA A 117 14.07 6.29 -0.49
CA ALA A 117 12.61 6.44 -0.50
C ALA A 117 12.20 7.92 -0.49
N ALA A 118 12.85 8.73 0.34
CA ALA A 118 12.62 10.17 0.41
C ALA A 118 12.92 10.86 -0.92
N ARG A 119 14.03 10.49 -1.58
CA ARG A 119 14.36 10.96 -2.94
C ARG A 119 13.27 10.57 -3.94
N MET A 120 12.82 9.31 -3.95
CA MET A 120 11.77 8.86 -4.87
C MET A 120 10.45 9.60 -4.61
N ALA A 121 10.06 9.76 -3.35
CA ALA A 121 8.86 10.52 -2.97
C ALA A 121 8.95 11.97 -3.49
N ALA A 122 10.10 12.63 -3.30
CA ALA A 122 10.34 13.99 -3.81
C ALA A 122 10.26 14.06 -5.35
N GLN A 123 10.75 13.04 -6.06
CA GLN A 123 10.67 12.98 -7.51
C GLN A 123 9.23 12.78 -8.02
N VAL A 124 8.42 11.98 -7.32
CA VAL A 124 6.98 11.80 -7.62
C VAL A 124 6.24 13.11 -7.34
N TRP A 125 6.49 13.73 -6.18
CA TRP A 125 5.83 14.98 -5.80
C TRP A 125 6.23 16.15 -6.70
N SER A 126 7.48 16.22 -7.13
CA SER A 126 7.92 17.21 -8.12
C SER A 126 7.26 17.02 -9.49
N ALA A 127 6.87 15.80 -9.85
CA ALA A 127 6.13 15.55 -11.08
C ALA A 127 4.64 15.93 -10.96
N TYR A 128 4.10 15.91 -9.73
CA TYR A 128 2.70 16.21 -9.43
C TYR A 128 2.59 17.13 -8.21
N PRO A 129 2.96 18.43 -8.34
CA PRO A 129 3.06 19.34 -7.19
C PRO A 129 1.72 19.59 -6.49
N ASP A 130 0.61 19.51 -7.22
CA ASP A 130 -0.74 19.75 -6.69
C ASP A 130 -1.37 18.54 -6.00
N TYR A 131 -0.71 17.38 -6.03
CA TYR A 131 -1.21 16.17 -5.36
C TYR A 131 -0.96 16.22 -3.86
N TRP A 132 -1.96 15.74 -3.11
CA TRP A 132 -1.91 15.65 -1.67
C TRP A 132 -0.88 14.61 -1.20
N PRO A 133 -0.33 14.76 0.01
CA PRO A 133 0.59 13.77 0.60
C PRO A 133 0.03 12.34 0.61
N GLU A 134 -1.27 12.16 0.83
CA GLU A 134 -1.97 10.88 0.77
C GLU A 134 -1.84 10.21 -0.60
N THR A 135 -1.92 11.02 -1.67
CA THR A 135 -1.78 10.59 -3.08
C THR A 135 -0.34 10.21 -3.38
N ILE A 136 0.64 11.03 -2.95
CA ILE A 136 2.07 10.72 -3.12
C ILE A 136 2.43 9.42 -2.40
N ARG A 137 1.92 9.21 -1.18
CA ARG A 137 2.07 7.95 -0.44
C ARG A 137 1.44 6.78 -1.20
N ALA A 138 0.21 6.94 -1.68
CA ALA A 138 -0.48 5.88 -2.42
C ALA A 138 0.28 5.49 -3.69
N LEU A 139 0.71 6.47 -4.51
CA LEU A 139 1.47 6.23 -5.74
C LEU A 139 2.78 5.50 -5.47
N LEU A 140 3.56 5.98 -4.50
CA LEU A 140 4.86 5.39 -4.19
C LEU A 140 4.73 3.95 -3.68
N VAL A 141 3.87 3.69 -2.70
CA VAL A 141 3.74 2.36 -2.09
C VAL A 141 3.02 1.38 -3.02
N SER A 142 2.01 1.84 -3.78
CA SER A 142 1.31 0.98 -4.74
C SER A 142 2.18 0.55 -5.92
N SER A 143 3.19 1.33 -6.29
CA SER A 143 4.18 0.98 -7.32
C SER A 143 5.05 -0.22 -6.96
N ALA A 144 5.12 -0.57 -5.68
CA ALA A 144 6.02 -1.60 -5.16
C ALA A 144 5.61 -3.01 -5.59
N ARG A 145 6.62 -3.84 -5.85
CA ARG A 145 6.48 -5.26 -6.15
C ARG A 145 7.54 -6.06 -5.39
N TRP A 146 7.19 -7.28 -4.99
CA TRP A 146 8.16 -8.21 -4.43
C TRP A 146 9.08 -8.74 -5.53
N THR A 147 10.37 -8.83 -5.24
CA THR A 147 11.35 -9.42 -6.16
C THR A 147 11.14 -10.94 -6.25
N PRO A 148 11.68 -11.61 -7.28
CA PRO A 148 11.70 -13.07 -7.32
C PRO A 148 12.34 -13.69 -6.08
N ALA A 149 13.34 -13.03 -5.49
CA ALA A 149 13.96 -13.50 -4.26
C ALA A 149 13.04 -13.44 -3.04
N MET A 150 12.27 -12.36 -2.91
CA MET A 150 11.25 -12.22 -1.85
C MET A 150 10.14 -13.26 -2.01
N LEU A 151 9.67 -13.50 -3.24
CA LEU A 151 8.58 -14.43 -3.52
C LEU A 151 8.94 -15.89 -3.19
N ARG A 152 10.22 -16.28 -3.18
CA ARG A 152 10.66 -17.62 -2.77
C ARG A 152 10.36 -17.97 -1.31
N HIS A 153 9.99 -16.99 -0.48
CA HIS A 153 9.53 -17.23 0.89
C HIS A 153 8.05 -17.67 0.97
N LEU A 154 7.35 -17.72 -0.17
CA LEU A 154 6.01 -18.29 -0.28
C LEU A 154 6.08 -19.74 -0.77
N PRO A 155 5.10 -20.59 -0.38
CA PRO A 155 4.90 -21.88 -1.04
C PRO A 155 4.43 -21.69 -2.49
N GLU A 156 4.49 -22.75 -3.31
CA GLU A 156 4.08 -22.72 -4.72
C GLU A 156 2.62 -22.26 -4.91
N LEU A 157 1.73 -22.64 -3.99
CA LEU A 157 0.33 -22.23 -3.95
C LEU A 157 0.05 -21.48 -2.64
N PRO A 158 0.32 -20.16 -2.58
CA PRO A 158 0.19 -19.39 -1.36
C PRO A 158 -1.28 -19.13 -1.00
N SER A 159 -1.61 -19.37 0.26
CA SER A 159 -2.82 -18.88 0.90
C SER A 159 -2.68 -17.40 1.29
N LYS A 160 -3.80 -16.72 1.58
CA LYS A 160 -3.80 -15.32 2.06
C LYS A 160 -2.95 -15.12 3.33
N SER A 161 -2.83 -16.15 4.19
CA SER A 161 -2.00 -16.11 5.40
C SER A 161 -0.50 -16.13 5.11
N ASP A 162 -0.05 -16.80 4.05
CA ASP A 162 1.38 -16.96 3.75
C ASP A 162 2.05 -15.62 3.39
N TYR A 163 1.27 -14.69 2.83
CA TYR A 163 1.72 -13.33 2.53
C TYR A 163 2.09 -12.52 3.78
N GLU A 164 1.70 -12.94 4.99
CA GLU A 164 2.16 -12.30 6.23
C GLU A 164 3.68 -12.21 6.29
N THR A 165 4.38 -13.28 5.94
CA THR A 165 5.85 -13.31 5.96
C THR A 165 6.43 -12.24 5.03
N LEU A 166 5.82 -12.03 3.86
CA LEU A 166 6.29 -11.00 2.93
C LEU A 166 6.01 -9.59 3.45
N PHE A 167 4.81 -9.32 3.98
CA PHE A 167 4.50 -8.01 4.54
C PHE A 167 5.41 -7.65 5.72
N ARG A 168 5.71 -8.61 6.60
CA ARG A 168 6.59 -8.40 7.75
C ARG A 168 8.03 -8.08 7.34
N ARG A 169 8.52 -8.74 6.29
CA ARG A 169 9.92 -8.60 5.85
C ARG A 169 10.11 -7.45 4.87
N TYR A 170 9.14 -7.20 4.00
CA TYR A 170 9.32 -6.36 2.82
C TYR A 170 8.24 -5.29 2.66
N GLY A 171 7.21 -5.26 3.51
CA GLY A 171 6.01 -4.48 3.23
C GLY A 171 5.41 -4.88 1.89
N TYR A 172 5.14 -3.89 1.05
CA TYR A 172 4.67 -4.09 -0.33
C TYR A 172 5.80 -4.36 -1.35
N GLY A 173 7.06 -4.43 -0.91
CA GLY A 173 8.22 -4.75 -1.73
C GLY A 173 9.05 -3.53 -2.14
N VAL A 174 9.68 -3.61 -3.30
CA VAL A 174 10.56 -2.55 -3.84
C VAL A 174 9.75 -1.61 -4.73
N PRO A 175 9.69 -0.30 -4.45
CA PRO A 175 8.96 0.67 -5.26
C PRO A 175 9.62 0.87 -6.62
N ASP A 176 8.83 1.25 -7.62
CA ASP A 176 9.30 1.53 -8.98
C ASP A 176 8.95 2.97 -9.35
N LEU A 177 9.99 3.79 -9.56
CA LEU A 177 9.81 5.21 -9.84
C LEU A 177 9.09 5.45 -11.16
N THR A 178 9.28 4.58 -12.15
CA THR A 178 8.62 4.71 -13.45
C THR A 178 7.13 4.47 -13.30
N ARG A 179 6.72 3.40 -12.60
CA ARG A 179 5.31 3.13 -12.26
C ARG A 179 4.70 4.23 -11.38
N ALA A 180 5.45 4.72 -10.38
CA ALA A 180 4.94 5.76 -9.50
C ALA A 180 4.74 7.13 -10.22
N ARG A 181 5.50 7.39 -11.29
CA ARG A 181 5.43 8.63 -12.09
C ARG A 181 4.62 8.50 -13.37
N ARG A 182 4.22 7.30 -13.77
CA ARG A 182 3.56 7.04 -15.05
C ARG A 182 2.59 5.89 -14.94
N SER A 183 1.39 6.09 -15.50
CA SER A 183 0.69 5.05 -16.22
C SER A 183 1.60 4.62 -17.39
N ALA A 184 2.24 3.46 -17.31
CA ALA A 184 3.01 2.92 -18.42
C ALA A 184 2.07 2.71 -19.63
N ASN A 185 2.59 2.59 -20.86
CA ASN A 185 1.74 2.45 -22.04
C ASN A 185 0.78 1.24 -21.94
N ASP A 186 1.14 0.23 -21.15
CA ASP A 186 0.40 -0.98 -20.83
C ASP A 186 -0.28 -0.98 -19.44
N ALA A 187 -0.17 0.11 -18.68
CA ALA A 187 -0.74 0.25 -17.35
C ALA A 187 -1.51 1.56 -17.18
N VAL A 188 -2.78 1.49 -16.78
CA VAL A 188 -3.60 2.69 -16.49
C VAL A 188 -3.64 2.90 -14.99
N THR A 189 -3.19 4.08 -14.56
CA THR A 189 -3.29 4.51 -13.17
C THR A 189 -4.35 5.59 -13.06
N LEU A 190 -5.51 5.24 -12.51
CA LEU A 190 -6.55 6.19 -12.16
C LEU A 190 -6.29 6.75 -10.77
N ILE A 191 -6.37 8.06 -10.63
CA ILE A 191 -6.12 8.77 -9.36
C ILE A 191 -7.35 9.60 -9.04
N ALA A 192 -7.92 9.39 -7.85
CA ALA A 192 -8.99 10.23 -7.31
C ALA A 192 -8.59 10.76 -5.92
N GLN A 193 -8.77 12.06 -5.72
CA GLN A 193 -8.63 12.73 -4.43
C GLN A 193 -10.01 13.17 -3.98
N GLY A 194 -10.36 12.93 -2.72
CA GLY A 194 -11.69 13.25 -2.24
C GLY A 194 -11.72 13.63 -0.76
N LEU A 195 -12.74 14.41 -0.42
CA LEU A 195 -13.17 14.62 0.96
C LEU A 195 -14.32 13.65 1.27
N ILE A 196 -14.36 13.18 2.50
CA ILE A 196 -15.46 12.38 3.03
C ILE A 196 -15.80 12.85 4.43
N THR A 197 -17.09 12.99 4.72
CA THR A 197 -17.60 13.20 6.07
C THR A 197 -17.99 11.82 6.63
N PRO A 198 -17.14 11.15 7.43
CA PRO A 198 -17.33 9.74 7.75
C PRO A 198 -18.50 9.47 8.71
N TYR A 199 -18.82 10.42 9.60
CA TYR A 199 -19.80 10.21 10.66
C TYR A 199 -20.77 11.39 10.78
N THR A 200 -21.97 11.10 11.27
CA THR A 200 -23.01 12.10 11.56
C THR A 200 -23.78 11.72 12.83
N HIS A 201 -24.55 12.66 13.35
CA HIS A 201 -25.43 12.42 14.49
C HIS A 201 -26.49 11.38 14.14
N SER A 202 -26.83 10.53 15.12
CA SER A 202 -27.99 9.66 14.98
C SER A 202 -29.27 10.49 14.98
N ALA A 203 -30.24 10.08 14.18
CA ALA A 203 -31.59 10.65 14.21
C ALA A 203 -32.28 10.46 15.57
N THR A 204 -31.86 9.45 16.35
CA THR A 204 -32.36 9.18 17.68
C THR A 204 -31.58 10.00 18.72
N ARG A 205 -32.28 10.89 19.43
CA ARG A 205 -31.68 11.73 20.48
C ARG A 205 -31.02 10.87 21.56
N GLY A 206 -29.75 11.12 21.82
CA GLY A 206 -28.95 10.39 22.82
C GLY A 206 -28.33 9.07 22.34
N ALA A 207 -28.58 8.66 21.10
CA ALA A 207 -27.89 7.52 20.50
C ALA A 207 -26.48 7.90 19.99
N ALA A 208 -25.60 6.91 19.89
CA ALA A 208 -24.24 7.08 19.36
C ALA A 208 -24.26 7.54 17.89
N ALA A 209 -23.19 8.24 17.47
CA ALA A 209 -23.04 8.67 16.09
C ALA A 209 -23.04 7.48 15.11
N VAL A 210 -23.53 7.73 13.90
CA VAL A 210 -23.65 6.73 12.83
C VAL A 210 -22.71 7.07 11.68
N HIS A 211 -22.49 6.10 10.79
CA HIS A 211 -21.79 6.35 9.52
C HIS A 211 -22.62 7.30 8.65
N ASN A 212 -21.96 8.13 7.84
CA ASN A 212 -22.61 9.18 7.06
C ASN A 212 -22.45 8.95 5.54
N GLU A 213 -21.31 9.33 4.97
CA GLU A 213 -21.12 9.30 3.52
C GLU A 213 -20.52 7.97 3.02
N ILE A 214 -20.91 7.57 1.80
CA ILE A 214 -20.20 6.60 0.97
C ILE A 214 -19.83 7.30 -0.33
N ARG A 215 -18.57 7.22 -0.73
CA ARG A 215 -18.07 7.81 -1.98
C ARG A 215 -17.96 6.72 -3.03
N LEU A 216 -18.76 6.81 -4.09
CA LEU A 216 -18.72 5.92 -5.24
C LEU A 216 -17.89 6.56 -6.34
N HIS A 217 -16.88 5.84 -6.82
CA HIS A 217 -16.04 6.23 -7.94
C HIS A 217 -16.37 5.35 -9.14
N ALA A 218 -16.89 5.96 -10.19
CA ALA A 218 -16.96 5.31 -11.50
C ALA A 218 -15.54 5.17 -12.05
N LEU A 219 -15.20 3.96 -12.49
CA LEU A 219 -13.92 3.64 -13.09
C LEU A 219 -14.11 3.69 -14.61
N PRO A 220 -13.50 4.67 -15.31
CA PRO A 220 -13.63 4.86 -16.75
C PRO A 220 -12.81 3.80 -17.50
N TRP A 221 -13.26 2.54 -17.41
CA TRP A 221 -12.61 1.43 -18.07
C TRP A 221 -12.69 1.56 -19.58
N PRO A 222 -11.59 1.31 -20.32
CA PRO A 222 -11.65 1.19 -21.77
C PRO A 222 -12.33 -0.13 -22.12
N ARG A 223 -13.66 -0.16 -22.05
CA ARG A 223 -14.49 -1.38 -22.10
C ARG A 223 -14.28 -2.16 -23.38
N GLU A 224 -14.20 -1.49 -24.52
CA GLU A 224 -13.93 -2.14 -25.80
C GLU A 224 -12.55 -2.81 -25.83
N THR A 225 -11.54 -2.12 -25.30
CA THR A 225 -10.18 -2.63 -25.23
C THR A 225 -10.08 -3.85 -24.31
N LEU A 226 -10.71 -3.80 -23.13
CA LEU A 226 -10.80 -4.95 -22.23
C LEU A 226 -11.58 -6.11 -22.86
N ARG A 227 -12.64 -5.83 -23.63
CA ARG A 227 -13.38 -6.85 -24.39
C ARG A 227 -12.50 -7.50 -25.47
N ARG A 228 -11.62 -6.76 -26.14
CA ARG A 228 -10.65 -7.31 -27.12
C ARG A 228 -9.67 -8.29 -26.46
N LEU A 229 -9.29 -8.04 -25.22
CA LEU A 229 -8.44 -8.95 -24.43
C LEU A 229 -9.17 -10.25 -23.99
N ARG A 230 -10.50 -10.31 -24.13
CA ARG A 230 -11.36 -11.47 -23.85
C ARG A 230 -11.09 -12.07 -22.46
N GLY A 231 -10.82 -13.37 -22.39
CA GLY A 231 -10.58 -14.13 -21.16
C GLY A 231 -9.14 -14.04 -20.65
N ARG A 232 -8.30 -13.13 -21.18
CA ARG A 232 -6.96 -12.93 -20.62
C ARG A 232 -7.07 -12.36 -19.22
N ASP A 233 -6.26 -12.89 -18.32
CA ASP A 233 -6.17 -12.39 -16.97
C ASP A 233 -5.47 -11.02 -16.95
N VAL A 234 -6.09 -10.08 -16.26
CA VAL A 234 -5.56 -8.76 -15.96
C VAL A 234 -5.52 -8.58 -14.45
N THR A 235 -4.55 -7.83 -13.96
CA THR A 235 -4.39 -7.56 -12.53
C THR A 235 -4.78 -6.13 -12.23
N LEU A 236 -5.78 -5.97 -11.37
CA LEU A 236 -6.19 -4.70 -10.81
C LEU A 236 -5.51 -4.55 -9.43
N ARG A 237 -4.77 -3.47 -9.21
CA ARG A 237 -4.21 -3.12 -7.91
C ARG A 237 -4.84 -1.83 -7.42
N VAL A 238 -5.44 -1.86 -6.23
CA VAL A 238 -6.10 -0.71 -5.62
C VAL A 238 -5.32 -0.29 -4.39
N ALA A 239 -5.07 1.00 -4.26
CA ALA A 239 -4.52 1.63 -3.07
C ALA A 239 -5.43 2.75 -2.56
N LEU A 240 -5.91 2.63 -1.32
CA LEU A 240 -6.63 3.66 -0.59
C LEU A 240 -5.74 4.20 0.52
N SER A 241 -5.50 5.50 0.52
CA SER A 241 -4.61 6.18 1.45
C SER A 241 -5.37 7.32 2.13
N THR A 242 -5.37 7.34 3.46
CA THR A 242 -5.88 8.44 4.29
C THR A 242 -4.92 8.76 5.42
N PHE A 243 -4.88 10.01 5.88
CA PHE A 243 -4.15 10.36 7.10
C PHE A 243 -5.11 10.47 8.27
N VAL A 244 -4.83 9.70 9.32
CA VAL A 244 -5.64 9.69 10.54
C VAL A 244 -5.04 10.63 11.58
N GLU A 245 -5.89 11.19 12.44
CA GLU A 245 -5.43 11.83 13.67
C GLU A 245 -5.29 10.75 14.76
N PRO A 246 -4.06 10.50 15.24
CA PRO A 246 -3.84 9.45 16.22
C PRO A 246 -4.36 9.87 17.60
N ASN A 247 -4.95 8.92 18.33
CA ASN A 247 -5.33 9.05 19.72
C ASN A 247 -4.55 8.01 20.57
N PRO A 248 -3.38 8.38 21.09
CA PRO A 248 -2.52 7.47 21.87
C PRO A 248 -3.20 6.90 23.13
N ALA A 249 -4.13 7.64 23.74
CA ALA A 249 -4.82 7.22 24.96
C ALA A 249 -5.73 6.00 24.73
N GLU A 250 -6.29 5.85 23.53
CA GLU A 250 -7.12 4.70 23.17
C GLU A 250 -6.29 3.48 22.72
N ALA A 251 -5.11 3.70 22.12
CA ALA A 251 -4.17 2.62 21.82
C ALA A 251 -3.76 1.85 23.08
N ALA A 252 -3.51 2.56 24.18
CA ALA A 252 -3.18 1.96 25.47
C ALA A 252 -4.31 1.09 26.06
N ARG A 253 -5.56 1.27 25.58
CA ARG A 253 -6.74 0.50 26.03
C ARG A 253 -7.06 -0.70 25.13
N GLY A 254 -6.22 -1.00 24.13
CA GLY A 254 -6.33 -2.20 23.30
C GLY A 254 -7.46 -2.20 22.26
N ARG A 255 -8.11 -1.06 22.00
CA ARG A 255 -9.18 -0.94 21.01
C ARG A 255 -8.62 -0.63 19.61
N LYS A 256 -8.69 -1.60 18.68
CA LYS A 256 -8.20 -1.47 17.27
C LYS A 256 -8.66 -0.17 16.60
N LEU A 257 -9.96 0.12 16.70
CA LEU A 257 -10.60 1.28 16.06
C LEU A 257 -10.54 2.56 16.91
N GLY A 258 -9.89 2.51 18.08
CA GLY A 258 -9.77 3.67 18.96
C GLY A 258 -8.59 4.58 18.64
N TYR A 259 -7.58 4.08 17.94
CA TYR A 259 -6.37 4.85 17.65
C TYR A 259 -6.56 5.88 16.53
N GLY A 260 -7.09 5.49 15.38
CA GLY A 260 -7.34 6.42 14.27
C GLY A 260 -8.62 7.24 14.47
N SER A 261 -8.60 8.50 14.04
CA SER A 261 -9.80 9.35 14.04
C SER A 261 -10.95 8.76 13.26
N HIS A 262 -10.62 8.19 12.11
CA HIS A 262 -11.54 7.47 11.24
C HIS A 262 -10.83 6.27 10.63
N GLY A 263 -11.60 5.31 10.12
CA GLY A 263 -11.12 4.27 9.23
C GLY A 263 -11.88 4.34 7.92
N LEU A 264 -11.19 4.22 6.78
CA LEU A 264 -11.81 4.09 5.46
C LEU A 264 -11.51 2.72 4.88
N ARG A 265 -12.47 2.14 4.18
CA ARG A 265 -12.32 0.86 3.47
C ARG A 265 -12.83 1.02 2.06
N PHE A 266 -12.43 0.11 1.19
CA PHE A 266 -12.95 0.05 -0.17
C PHE A 266 -13.58 -1.29 -0.48
N LYS A 267 -14.59 -1.27 -1.35
CA LYS A 267 -15.09 -2.45 -2.05
C LYS A 267 -15.17 -2.14 -3.54
N LEU A 268 -14.92 -3.15 -4.34
CA LEU A 268 -15.17 -3.13 -5.78
C LEU A 268 -16.52 -3.81 -6.06
N LYS A 269 -17.31 -3.25 -6.97
CA LYS A 269 -18.52 -3.87 -7.51
C LYS A 269 -18.19 -5.20 -8.17
N ARG A 270 -19.01 -6.24 -7.95
CA ARG A 270 -18.84 -7.54 -8.64
C ARG A 270 -19.33 -7.45 -10.09
N ALA A 271 -18.82 -8.32 -10.96
CA ALA A 271 -19.13 -8.26 -12.40
C ALA A 271 -20.62 -8.52 -12.72
N ASP A 272 -21.31 -9.26 -11.87
CA ASP A 272 -22.72 -9.68 -11.97
C ASP A 272 -23.65 -8.92 -11.00
N GLU A 273 -23.13 -7.93 -10.29
CA GLU A 273 -23.86 -7.17 -9.29
C GLU A 273 -24.42 -5.87 -9.89
N THR A 274 -25.64 -5.48 -9.52
CA THR A 274 -26.19 -4.16 -9.87
C THR A 274 -25.70 -3.10 -8.89
N GLU A 275 -25.70 -1.83 -9.29
CA GLU A 275 -25.28 -0.75 -8.38
C GLU A 275 -26.11 -0.71 -7.08
N GLY A 276 -27.43 -0.95 -7.16
CA GLY A 276 -28.28 -1.02 -5.97
C GLY A 276 -27.88 -2.14 -5.00
N ARG A 277 -27.57 -3.34 -5.52
CA ARG A 277 -27.05 -4.46 -4.70
C ARG A 277 -25.68 -4.14 -4.11
N PHE A 278 -24.84 -3.47 -4.88
CA PHE A 278 -23.53 -3.03 -4.43
C PHE A 278 -23.61 -2.04 -3.26
N ARG A 279 -24.49 -1.04 -3.34
CA ARG A 279 -24.75 -0.09 -2.25
C ARG A 279 -25.23 -0.79 -0.99
N LEU A 280 -26.18 -1.74 -1.12
CA LEU A 280 -26.67 -2.54 0.02
C LEU A 280 -25.54 -3.36 0.67
N ARG A 281 -24.66 -3.95 -0.14
CA ARG A 281 -23.50 -4.70 0.35
C ARG A 281 -22.50 -3.83 1.10
N ILE A 282 -22.23 -2.61 0.61
CA ILE A 282 -21.38 -1.65 1.33
C ILE A 282 -22.02 -1.23 2.65
N ASN A 283 -23.31 -0.89 2.66
CA ASN A 283 -24.01 -0.51 3.89
C ASN A 283 -23.94 -1.62 4.95
N LYS A 284 -24.14 -2.88 4.53
CA LYS A 284 -23.97 -4.03 5.42
C LYS A 284 -22.53 -4.17 5.91
N ALA A 285 -21.54 -4.02 5.03
CA ALA A 285 -20.13 -4.09 5.39
C ALA A 285 -19.74 -3.00 6.38
N ALA A 286 -20.18 -1.75 6.20
CA ALA A 286 -19.93 -0.65 7.12
C ALA A 286 -20.41 -0.97 8.55
N ALA A 287 -21.56 -1.63 8.69
CA ALA A 287 -22.07 -2.06 9.98
C ALA A 287 -21.27 -3.23 10.60
N THR A 288 -20.84 -4.20 9.80
CA THR A 288 -20.11 -5.38 10.29
C THR A 288 -18.63 -5.09 10.59
N ASP A 289 -17.98 -4.22 9.81
CA ASP A 289 -16.54 -3.92 9.91
C ASP A 289 -16.20 -3.03 11.13
N ASP A 290 -17.20 -2.51 11.83
CA ASP A 290 -17.05 -1.84 13.14
C ASP A 290 -16.71 -2.84 14.26
N GLU A 291 -17.01 -4.13 14.08
CA GLU A 291 -16.72 -5.17 15.06
C GLU A 291 -15.30 -5.72 14.91
N PRO A 292 -14.60 -6.07 16.01
CA PRO A 292 -13.32 -6.75 15.91
C PRO A 292 -13.50 -8.07 15.15
N PRO A 293 -12.61 -8.40 14.18
CA PRO A 293 -12.74 -9.62 13.40
C PRO A 293 -12.72 -10.84 14.32
N VAL A 294 -13.71 -11.72 14.18
CA VAL A 294 -13.77 -12.99 14.91
C VAL A 294 -12.55 -13.84 14.54
N ARG A 295 -11.77 -14.25 15.55
CA ARG A 295 -10.66 -15.19 15.34
C ARG A 295 -11.22 -16.49 14.74
N GLY A 296 -10.76 -16.84 13.54
CA GLY A 296 -11.21 -18.04 12.83
C GLY A 296 -12.35 -17.84 11.83
N GLY A 297 -12.82 -16.61 11.59
CA GLY A 297 -13.82 -16.34 10.55
C GLY A 297 -13.34 -16.78 9.15
N VAL A 298 -14.23 -17.38 8.35
CA VAL A 298 -13.93 -17.84 6.99
C VAL A 298 -13.31 -16.70 6.18
N ALA A 299 -12.22 -16.99 5.47
CA ALA A 299 -11.63 -16.02 4.56
C ALA A 299 -12.68 -15.61 3.53
N ASP A 300 -12.93 -14.31 3.40
CA ASP A 300 -13.84 -13.79 2.39
C ASP A 300 -13.30 -14.26 1.01
N ASP A 301 -14.09 -15.07 0.30
CA ASP A 301 -13.80 -15.48 -1.08
C ASP A 301 -14.20 -14.33 -2.02
N ASP A 302 -13.50 -13.21 -1.83
CA ASP A 302 -13.74 -11.93 -2.48
C ASP A 302 -12.88 -11.74 -3.75
N GLY A 303 -12.10 -12.76 -4.11
CA GLY A 303 -11.15 -12.77 -5.23
C GLY A 303 -9.88 -11.94 -4.99
N TRP A 304 -9.80 -11.19 -3.89
CA TRP A 304 -8.63 -10.37 -3.58
C TRP A 304 -7.46 -11.23 -3.09
N ARG A 305 -6.25 -10.91 -3.55
CA ARG A 305 -5.01 -11.65 -3.30
C ARG A 305 -4.60 -11.61 -1.83
N PHE A 306 -4.70 -10.46 -1.17
CA PHE A 306 -4.29 -10.31 0.24
C PHE A 306 -5.50 -10.42 1.18
N GLY A 307 -6.62 -9.82 0.79
CA GLY A 307 -7.88 -9.86 1.51
C GLY A 307 -7.91 -9.01 2.77
N GLN A 308 -9.11 -8.95 3.38
CA GLN A 308 -9.44 -8.02 4.46
C GLN A 308 -8.48 -8.04 5.65
N ARG A 309 -8.03 -9.23 6.09
CA ARG A 309 -7.18 -9.35 7.29
C ARG A 309 -5.87 -8.56 7.19
N ARG A 310 -5.30 -8.41 5.98
CA ARG A 310 -4.05 -7.67 5.74
C ARG A 310 -4.29 -6.33 5.06
N ARG A 311 -5.31 -6.22 4.21
CA ARG A 311 -5.69 -4.96 3.60
C ARG A 311 -6.20 -3.97 4.65
N ASP A 312 -7.07 -4.41 5.56
CA ASP A 312 -7.90 -3.53 6.40
C ASP A 312 -7.25 -3.21 7.76
N VAL A 313 -5.95 -2.91 7.74
CA VAL A 313 -5.16 -2.45 8.90
C VAL A 313 -4.48 -1.12 8.59
N GLY A 314 -4.38 -0.25 9.61
CA GLY A 314 -3.78 1.08 9.47
C GLY A 314 -4.58 2.06 8.63
N SER A 315 -3.86 2.96 7.93
CA SER A 315 -4.43 4.07 7.14
C SER A 315 -4.05 4.04 5.65
N LEU A 316 -3.35 2.98 5.23
CA LEU A 316 -3.01 2.67 3.84
C LEU A 316 -3.45 1.24 3.55
N HIS A 317 -4.32 1.08 2.56
CA HIS A 317 -4.93 -0.19 2.20
C HIS A 317 -4.62 -0.50 0.76
N ILE A 318 -3.87 -1.57 0.51
CA ILE A 318 -3.51 -2.00 -0.85
C ILE A 318 -3.85 -3.46 -1.02
N ASP A 319 -4.45 -3.80 -2.17
CA ASP A 319 -4.81 -5.17 -2.53
C ASP A 319 -4.83 -5.36 -4.05
N GLU A 320 -4.75 -6.62 -4.47
CA GLU A 320 -4.69 -7.02 -5.88
C GLU A 320 -5.83 -7.98 -6.22
N LEU A 321 -6.45 -7.81 -7.37
CA LEU A 321 -7.47 -8.69 -7.91
C LEU A 321 -7.05 -9.09 -9.33
N THR A 322 -6.79 -10.38 -9.54
CA THR A 322 -6.58 -10.94 -10.88
C THR A 322 -7.88 -11.54 -11.37
N CYS A 323 -8.36 -11.11 -12.54
CA CYS A 323 -9.57 -11.64 -13.14
C CYS A 323 -9.54 -11.49 -14.67
N PRO A 324 -10.43 -12.17 -15.41
CA PRO A 324 -10.54 -11.98 -16.85
C PRO A 324 -10.84 -10.52 -17.22
N ALA A 325 -10.26 -10.02 -18.30
CA ALA A 325 -10.48 -8.65 -18.76
C ALA A 325 -11.97 -8.33 -19.00
N SER A 326 -12.75 -9.31 -19.48
CA SER A 326 -14.21 -9.21 -19.63
C SER A 326 -14.94 -8.99 -18.30
N ASP A 327 -14.42 -9.51 -17.20
CA ASP A 327 -14.99 -9.33 -15.87
C ASP A 327 -14.62 -7.97 -15.32
N LEU A 328 -13.35 -7.55 -15.48
CA LEU A 328 -12.90 -6.23 -15.07
C LEU A 328 -13.73 -5.12 -15.74
N ALA A 329 -14.05 -5.27 -17.03
CA ALA A 329 -14.87 -4.30 -17.77
C ALA A 329 -16.27 -4.06 -17.16
N ARG A 330 -16.80 -5.00 -16.37
CA ARG A 330 -18.09 -4.91 -15.68
C ARG A 330 -17.98 -4.45 -14.22
N ARG A 331 -16.76 -4.46 -13.67
CA ARG A 331 -16.42 -4.02 -12.30
C ARG A 331 -16.04 -2.55 -12.31
N ASP A 332 -16.99 -1.71 -12.64
CA ASP A 332 -16.82 -0.30 -13.00
C ASP A 332 -17.07 0.70 -11.86
N ILE A 333 -17.36 0.23 -10.63
CA ILE A 333 -17.59 1.11 -9.47
C ILE A 333 -16.76 0.64 -8.29
N LEU A 334 -16.03 1.58 -7.70
CA LEU A 334 -15.31 1.40 -6.44
C LEU A 334 -15.93 2.30 -5.37
N GLY A 335 -16.36 1.70 -4.26
CA GLY A 335 -16.95 2.43 -3.14
C GLY A 335 -15.97 2.57 -2.00
N VAL A 336 -15.75 3.79 -1.53
CA VAL A 336 -15.03 4.13 -0.30
C VAL A 336 -16.05 4.43 0.80
N TYR A 337 -15.93 3.76 1.94
CA TYR A 337 -16.86 3.88 3.05
C TYR A 337 -16.13 3.93 4.40
N PRO A 338 -16.72 4.63 5.39
CA PRO A 338 -16.15 4.71 6.72
C PRO A 338 -16.44 3.46 7.55
N VAL A 339 -15.49 3.11 8.40
CA VAL A 339 -15.63 2.18 9.52
C VAL A 339 -15.32 2.93 10.82
N GLY A 340 -15.37 2.28 11.98
CA GLY A 340 -15.21 2.93 13.28
C GLY A 340 -13.91 3.75 13.44
N GLY A 341 -13.98 4.73 14.33
CA GLY A 341 -12.89 5.67 14.65
C GLY A 341 -13.25 6.52 15.87
N TRP A 342 -12.27 7.16 16.49
CA TRP A 342 -12.55 7.95 17.70
C TRP A 342 -13.39 9.21 17.43
N TRP A 343 -13.42 9.73 16.20
CA TRP A 343 -14.37 10.78 15.82
C TRP A 343 -15.83 10.29 15.94
N LYS A 344 -16.12 9.03 15.62
CA LYS A 344 -17.48 8.45 15.78
C LYS A 344 -17.88 8.37 17.25
N THR A 345 -16.99 7.90 18.12
CA THR A 345 -17.31 7.69 19.54
C THR A 345 -17.31 8.96 20.37
N LYS A 346 -16.55 9.98 19.96
CA LYS A 346 -16.45 11.27 20.65
C LYS A 346 -17.14 12.42 19.91
N LEU A 347 -17.99 12.13 18.93
CA LEU A 347 -18.73 13.18 18.21
C LEU A 347 -19.63 13.92 19.22
N ARG A 348 -19.31 15.20 19.44
CA ARG A 348 -20.03 16.05 20.39
C ARG A 348 -21.44 16.35 19.86
N PRO A 349 -22.51 16.16 20.64
CA PRO A 349 -23.88 16.42 20.18
C PRO A 349 -24.17 17.84 19.69
N ASP A 350 -23.35 18.80 20.10
CA ASP A 350 -23.42 20.23 19.75
C ASP A 350 -22.39 20.65 18.69
N ALA A 351 -21.76 19.70 18.01
CA ALA A 351 -20.84 20.02 16.91
C ALA A 351 -21.63 20.57 15.70
N GLU A 352 -21.43 21.86 15.40
CA GLU A 352 -22.02 22.49 14.21
C GLU A 352 -21.36 22.00 12.91
N GLU A 353 -20.05 21.72 12.96
CA GLU A 353 -19.28 21.20 11.84
C GLU A 353 -18.87 19.74 12.07
N LEU A 354 -19.18 18.87 11.10
CA LEU A 354 -18.77 17.48 11.12
C LEU A 354 -17.33 17.35 10.59
N PRO A 355 -16.49 16.52 11.22
CA PRO A 355 -15.10 16.37 10.80
C PRO A 355 -15.03 15.74 9.40
N GLN A 356 -14.13 16.25 8.56
CA GLN A 356 -13.90 15.75 7.20
C GLN A 356 -12.51 15.12 7.10
N ALA A 357 -12.43 14.01 6.35
CA ALA A 357 -11.18 13.33 6.04
C ALA A 357 -10.84 13.46 4.56
N ARG A 358 -9.56 13.67 4.27
CA ARG A 358 -9.00 13.54 2.91
C ARG A 358 -8.64 12.08 2.66
N TYR A 359 -8.89 11.62 1.44
CA TYR A 359 -8.36 10.34 0.98
C TYR A 359 -7.88 10.45 -0.46
N ALA A 360 -6.97 9.54 -0.80
CA ALA A 360 -6.52 9.30 -2.15
C ALA A 360 -6.80 7.84 -2.52
N LEU A 361 -7.36 7.66 -3.71
CA LEU A 361 -7.59 6.36 -4.33
C LEU A 361 -6.71 6.28 -5.58
N VAL A 362 -5.83 5.29 -5.62
CA VAL A 362 -5.01 4.97 -6.79
C VAL A 362 -5.40 3.58 -7.26
N VAL A 363 -5.76 3.46 -8.54
CA VAL A 363 -6.18 2.21 -9.15
C VAL A 363 -5.32 1.95 -10.38
N ASP A 364 -4.56 0.87 -10.34
CA ASP A 364 -3.62 0.46 -11.38
C ASP A 364 -4.14 -0.81 -12.07
N ILE A 365 -4.14 -0.84 -13.41
CA ILE A 365 -4.42 -2.06 -14.19
C ILE A 365 -3.14 -2.48 -14.89
N ASP A 366 -2.75 -3.74 -14.69
CA ASP A 366 -1.65 -4.38 -15.41
C ASP A 366 -2.20 -5.50 -16.30
N ALA A 367 -1.99 -5.36 -17.62
CA ALA A 367 -2.37 -6.35 -18.64
C ALA A 367 -1.18 -7.20 -19.15
N GLY A 368 -0.12 -7.30 -18.35
CA GLY A 368 0.97 -8.25 -18.55
C GLY A 368 1.80 -8.02 -19.82
N GLY A 369 2.07 -6.76 -20.18
CA GLY A 369 2.89 -6.41 -21.35
C GLY A 369 2.21 -6.60 -22.71
N SER A 370 0.87 -6.65 -22.74
CA SER A 370 0.12 -6.62 -24.01
C SER A 370 0.42 -5.32 -24.77
N GLU A 371 0.59 -5.37 -26.11
CA GLU A 371 0.82 -4.19 -26.99
C GLU A 371 -0.36 -3.18 -27.04
N VAL A 372 -1.31 -3.30 -26.12
CA VAL A 372 -2.55 -2.56 -26.12
C VAL A 372 -2.38 -1.31 -25.25
N ASN A 373 -2.49 -0.14 -25.88
CA ASN A 373 -2.42 1.15 -25.19
C ASN A 373 -3.70 1.40 -24.37
N LEU A 374 -3.76 0.84 -23.17
CA LEU A 374 -4.91 1.01 -22.27
C LEU A 374 -5.05 2.47 -21.81
N TYR A 375 -3.94 3.21 -21.72
CA TYR A 375 -3.91 4.58 -21.25
C TYR A 375 -4.66 5.54 -22.20
N ALA A 376 -4.32 5.52 -23.49
CA ALA A 376 -4.95 6.39 -24.48
C ALA A 376 -6.47 6.16 -24.56
N GLU A 377 -6.90 4.91 -24.46
CA GLU A 377 -8.31 4.52 -24.52
C GLU A 377 -9.08 4.95 -23.26
N ALA A 378 -8.47 4.81 -22.07
CA ALA A 378 -9.06 5.30 -20.83
C ALA A 378 -9.17 6.84 -20.83
N GLN A 379 -8.19 7.54 -21.40
CA GLN A 379 -8.22 8.99 -21.54
C GLN A 379 -9.33 9.44 -22.50
N ALA A 380 -9.56 8.71 -23.59
CA ALA A 380 -10.68 8.97 -24.50
C ALA A 380 -12.04 8.78 -23.81
N GLU A 381 -12.19 7.73 -22.99
CA GLU A 381 -13.40 7.48 -22.21
C GLU A 381 -13.67 8.60 -21.19
N ILE A 382 -12.63 9.06 -20.49
CA ILE A 382 -12.75 10.21 -19.56
C ILE A 382 -13.21 11.46 -20.33
N ALA A 383 -12.60 11.76 -21.47
CA ALA A 383 -12.98 12.91 -22.29
C ALA A 383 -14.45 12.82 -22.76
N ALA A 384 -14.90 11.63 -23.17
CA ALA A 384 -16.29 11.39 -23.55
C ALA A 384 -17.27 11.58 -22.38
N GLN A 385 -16.91 11.12 -21.19
CA GLN A 385 -17.74 11.30 -19.98
C GLN A 385 -17.85 12.77 -19.56
N ILE A 386 -16.75 13.53 -19.64
CA ILE A 386 -16.75 14.98 -19.37
C ILE A 386 -17.64 15.71 -20.39
N ALA A 387 -17.52 15.38 -21.67
CA ALA A 387 -18.36 15.99 -22.72
C ALA A 387 -19.86 15.69 -22.51
N ALA A 388 -20.20 14.44 -22.19
CA ALA A 388 -21.58 14.03 -21.91
C ALA A 388 -22.16 14.72 -20.66
N GLN A 389 -21.34 14.99 -19.63
CA GLN A 389 -21.80 15.75 -18.46
C GLN A 389 -22.07 17.23 -18.80
N ALA A 390 -21.24 17.83 -19.67
CA ALA A 390 -21.41 19.21 -20.11
C ALA A 390 -22.67 19.43 -20.99
N GLU A 391 -23.11 18.41 -21.75
CA GLU A 391 -24.34 18.48 -22.56
C GLU A 391 -25.63 18.29 -21.74
N VAL A 392 -25.54 17.74 -20.53
CA VAL A 392 -26.70 17.47 -19.66
C VAL A 392 -26.98 18.64 -18.69
N GLU A 393 -26.03 19.56 -18.50
CA GLU A 393 -26.28 20.86 -17.85
C GLU A 393 -26.88 21.87 -18.86
N ILE A 394 -28.19 21.76 -19.12
CA ILE A 394 -29.00 22.79 -19.83
C ILE A 394 -30.16 23.23 -18.93
#